data_AF-A0AAE0RBK4-F1
#
_entry.id   AF-A0AAE0RBK4-F1
#
_cell.length_a   1.000
_cell.length_b   1.000
_cell.length_c   1.000
_cell.angle_alpha   90.00
_cell.angle_beta   90.00
_cell.angle_gamma   90.00
#
_symmetry.space_group_name_H-M   'P 1'
#
loop_
_entity.id
_entity.type
_entity.pdbx_description
1 polymer ?
#
loop_
_entity_poly.entity_id
_entity_poly.type
_entity_poly.pdbx_seq_one_letter_code
_entity_poly.pdbx_strand_id
1 'polypeptide(L)'
;MIIEVKFDKFDVERDNYCRYDYVAIFNGGEINDAKRIGKYCGDSPPAPVFSEGNQLLIQFLSDLSLTADGFIGHYRFRNKKIPTTTIAPTTTTQPITTRLIPLKYSAALCQQKCKRKGSPETHYCSSNFAITGTIITAVPRGGSMHTTVSIINIYKEGNLAIQQAGKSMSTKIVILCKKCPSVKRGLNYIFMGQTDDEGRGLIAPHHFVMTFKAKNQRAFNVLKNKRC
;
A
#
# COMPACT_ATOMS: atom_id res chain seq x y z
N MET A 1 -18.23 -20.27 -6.81
CA MET A 1 -16.88 -20.33 -7.42
C MET A 1 -16.77 -19.17 -8.40
N ILE A 2 -15.61 -18.52 -8.50
CA ILE A 2 -15.31 -17.44 -9.44
C ILE A 2 -14.10 -17.80 -10.28
N ILE A 3 -13.90 -17.15 -11.42
CA ILE A 3 -12.76 -17.31 -12.32
C ILE A 3 -11.87 -16.08 -12.16
N GLU A 4 -10.58 -16.29 -11.94
CA GLU A 4 -9.54 -15.28 -11.96
C GLU A 4 -8.74 -15.44 -13.26
N VAL A 5 -8.65 -14.38 -14.07
CA VAL A 5 -7.87 -14.29 -15.31
C VAL A 5 -6.70 -13.36 -15.09
N LYS A 6 -5.49 -13.76 -15.48
CA LYS A 6 -4.27 -12.94 -15.40
C LYS A 6 -3.52 -12.99 -16.73
N PHE A 7 -3.06 -11.85 -17.21
CA PHE A 7 -2.15 -11.78 -18.35
C PHE A 7 -0.70 -11.69 -17.86
N ASP A 8 0.18 -12.50 -18.45
CA ASP A 8 1.61 -12.46 -18.15
C ASP A 8 2.37 -11.66 -19.23
N LYS A 9 1.91 -11.70 -20.48
CA LYS A 9 2.32 -10.79 -21.56
C LYS A 9 1.09 -10.08 -22.09
N PHE A 10 1.20 -8.79 -22.37
CA PHE A 10 0.11 -8.02 -22.94
C PHE A 10 0.69 -6.85 -23.71
N ASP A 11 0.60 -6.95 -25.03
CA ASP A 11 1.02 -5.92 -25.96
C ASP A 11 -0.04 -5.80 -27.05
N VAL A 12 -0.94 -4.85 -26.83
CA VAL A 12 -2.10 -4.55 -27.65
C VAL A 12 -2.04 -3.06 -27.97
N GLU A 13 -2.46 -2.62 -29.14
CA GLU A 13 -2.28 -1.23 -29.58
C GLU A 13 -2.69 -0.21 -28.51
N ARG A 14 -1.76 0.69 -28.15
CA ARG A 14 -1.98 1.64 -27.07
C ARG A 14 -2.84 2.82 -27.52
N ASP A 15 -4.04 2.94 -26.96
CA ASP A 15 -4.87 4.15 -27.06
C ASP A 15 -5.40 4.55 -25.69
N ASN A 16 -5.56 5.85 -25.43
CA ASN A 16 -6.07 6.34 -24.14
C ASN A 16 -7.48 5.84 -23.80
N TYR A 17 -8.26 5.42 -24.81
CA TYR A 17 -9.61 4.89 -24.66
C TYR A 17 -9.78 3.49 -25.27
N CYS A 18 -8.68 2.84 -25.66
CA CYS A 18 -8.66 1.54 -26.31
C CYS A 18 -9.65 1.43 -27.47
N ARG A 19 -9.69 2.43 -28.36
CA ARG A 19 -10.69 2.51 -29.45
C ARG A 19 -10.41 1.55 -30.61
N TYR A 20 -9.14 1.23 -30.83
CA TYR A 20 -8.66 0.34 -31.89
C TYR A 20 -8.61 -1.09 -31.36
N ASP A 21 -7.43 -1.65 -31.13
CA ASP A 21 -7.29 -2.98 -30.56
C ASP A 21 -7.55 -3.02 -29.05
N TYR A 22 -8.28 -4.06 -28.61
CA TYR A 22 -8.49 -4.29 -27.19
C TYR A 22 -8.90 -5.72 -26.86
N VAL A 23 -8.61 -6.09 -25.61
CA VAL A 23 -9.21 -7.25 -24.95
C VAL A 23 -10.31 -6.76 -24.00
N ALA A 24 -11.53 -7.21 -24.23
CA ALA A 24 -12.67 -7.01 -23.35
C ALA A 24 -13.00 -8.30 -22.59
N ILE A 25 -13.39 -8.16 -21.33
CA ILE A 25 -13.76 -9.30 -20.49
C ILE A 25 -15.14 -9.06 -19.89
N PHE A 26 -16.00 -10.08 -19.94
CA PHE A 26 -17.40 -10.01 -19.53
C PHE A 26 -17.75 -11.08 -18.50
N ASN A 27 -18.67 -10.77 -17.60
CA ASN A 27 -19.29 -11.74 -16.70
C ASN A 27 -20.35 -12.57 -17.44
N GLY A 28 -20.29 -13.89 -17.29
CA GLY A 28 -21.16 -14.83 -18.01
C GLY A 28 -20.53 -15.30 -19.33
N GLY A 29 -21.31 -16.01 -20.15
CA GLY A 29 -20.85 -16.63 -21.40
C GLY A 29 -21.08 -15.80 -22.67
N GLU A 30 -21.59 -14.56 -22.56
CA GLU A 30 -22.03 -13.75 -23.70
C GLU A 30 -21.43 -12.35 -23.68
N ILE A 31 -21.29 -11.74 -24.85
CA ILE A 31 -20.86 -10.34 -25.00
C ILE A 31 -22.03 -9.46 -24.59
N ASN A 32 -21.93 -8.84 -23.42
CA ASN A 32 -22.94 -7.91 -22.92
C ASN A 32 -22.26 -6.76 -22.18
N ASP A 33 -22.34 -5.55 -22.74
CA ASP A 33 -21.68 -4.37 -22.21
C ASP A 33 -22.08 -4.03 -20.77
N ALA A 34 -23.33 -4.33 -20.36
CA ALA A 34 -23.76 -4.15 -18.97
C ALA A 34 -23.05 -5.10 -17.99
N LYS A 35 -22.47 -6.19 -18.50
CA LYS A 35 -21.69 -7.19 -17.75
C LYS A 35 -20.19 -7.11 -18.05
N ARG A 36 -19.72 -6.07 -18.74
CA ARG A 36 -18.30 -5.89 -19.08
C ARG A 36 -17.51 -5.50 -17.83
N ILE A 37 -16.52 -6.32 -17.49
CA ILE A 37 -15.64 -6.10 -16.34
C ILE A 37 -14.57 -5.07 -16.69
N GLY A 38 -14.05 -5.10 -17.92
CA GLY A 38 -13.07 -4.13 -18.39
C GLY A 38 -12.73 -4.30 -19.85
N LYS A 39 -12.06 -3.26 -20.37
CA LYS A 39 -11.53 -3.13 -21.72
C LYS A 39 -10.06 -2.70 -21.59
N TYR A 40 -9.15 -3.44 -22.21
CA TYR A 40 -7.72 -3.31 -21.98
C TYR A 40 -6.96 -3.24 -23.29
N CYS A 41 -5.99 -2.33 -23.36
CA CYS A 41 -5.06 -2.14 -24.46
C CYS A 41 -3.76 -1.54 -23.90
N GLY A 42 -2.71 -1.51 -24.70
CA GLY A 42 -1.36 -1.09 -24.30
C GLY A 42 -0.39 -2.26 -24.16
N ASP A 43 0.83 -1.90 -23.79
CA ASP A 43 2.06 -2.72 -23.73
C ASP A 43 2.35 -3.28 -22.32
N SER A 44 1.40 -3.17 -21.40
CA SER A 44 1.57 -3.64 -20.02
C SER A 44 0.38 -4.49 -19.57
N PRO A 45 0.62 -5.68 -18.96
CA PRO A 45 -0.46 -6.53 -18.48
C PRO A 45 -1.38 -5.83 -17.49
N PRO A 46 -2.71 -5.87 -17.69
CA PRO A 46 -3.66 -5.30 -16.75
C PRO A 46 -3.70 -6.12 -15.46
N ALA A 47 -4.29 -5.54 -14.41
CA ALA A 47 -4.51 -6.25 -13.16
C ALA A 47 -5.37 -7.52 -13.38
N PRO A 48 -5.17 -8.59 -12.57
CA PRO A 48 -5.99 -9.80 -12.68
C PRO A 48 -7.49 -9.49 -12.56
N VAL A 49 -8.27 -10.10 -13.45
CA VAL A 49 -9.71 -9.90 -13.59
C VAL A 49 -10.46 -11.04 -12.93
N PHE A 50 -11.47 -10.72 -12.14
CA PHE A 50 -12.26 -11.71 -11.41
C PHE A 50 -13.71 -11.68 -11.91
N SER A 51 -14.26 -12.85 -12.22
CA SER A 51 -15.68 -12.97 -12.55
C SER A 51 -16.57 -12.98 -11.31
N GLU A 52 -17.85 -12.71 -11.52
CA GLU A 52 -18.86 -12.78 -10.46
C GLU A 52 -19.38 -14.20 -10.21
N GLY A 53 -19.31 -15.05 -11.23
CA GLY A 53 -19.75 -16.45 -11.19
C GLY A 53 -18.72 -17.40 -11.77
N ASN A 54 -19.11 -18.63 -12.05
CA ASN A 54 -18.24 -19.65 -12.66
C ASN A 54 -18.17 -19.56 -14.19
N GLN A 55 -18.58 -18.44 -14.79
CA GLN A 55 -18.56 -18.19 -16.23
C GLN A 55 -18.01 -16.79 -16.52
N LEU A 56 -17.20 -16.71 -17.56
CA LEU A 56 -16.53 -15.49 -18.03
C LEU A 56 -16.24 -15.63 -19.53
N LEU A 57 -16.36 -14.54 -20.26
CA LEU A 57 -16.04 -14.45 -21.67
C LEU A 57 -14.90 -13.45 -21.88
N ILE A 58 -13.90 -13.81 -22.67
CA ILE A 58 -12.83 -12.92 -23.13
C ILE A 58 -13.02 -12.71 -24.63
N GLN A 59 -13.12 -11.45 -25.05
CA GLN A 59 -13.18 -11.05 -26.44
C GLN A 59 -11.93 -10.24 -26.78
N PHE A 60 -11.21 -10.63 -27.81
CA PHE A 60 -10.21 -9.77 -28.44
C PHE A 60 -10.81 -9.23 -29.73
N LEU A 61 -10.72 -7.91 -29.92
CA LEU A 61 -11.18 -7.23 -31.11
C LEU A 61 -10.05 -6.33 -31.59
N SER A 62 -9.63 -6.53 -32.84
CA SER A 62 -8.58 -5.74 -33.49
C SER A 62 -9.12 -5.02 -34.72
N ASP A 63 -8.40 -4.01 -35.18
CA ASP A 63 -8.62 -3.37 -36.47
C ASP A 63 -7.50 -3.70 -37.48
N LEU A 64 -7.42 -2.95 -38.58
CA LEU A 64 -6.45 -3.17 -39.67
C LEU A 64 -5.16 -2.35 -39.50
N SER A 65 -5.02 -1.61 -38.40
CA SER A 65 -3.91 -0.69 -38.12
C SER A 65 -2.94 -1.28 -37.07
N LEU A 66 -1.77 -0.63 -36.91
CA LEU A 66 -0.74 -0.85 -35.88
C LEU A 66 -0.75 -2.21 -35.17
N THR A 67 0.05 -3.15 -35.69
CA THR A 67 0.17 -4.51 -35.14
C THR A 67 1.10 -4.54 -33.92
N ALA A 68 0.67 -5.25 -32.86
CA ALA A 68 1.44 -5.46 -31.63
C ALA A 68 1.66 -6.97 -31.36
N ASP A 69 2.48 -7.30 -30.36
CA ASP A 69 2.87 -8.69 -30.08
C ASP A 69 1.74 -9.59 -29.54
N GLY A 70 0.59 -9.01 -29.17
CA GLY A 70 -0.54 -9.70 -28.59
C GLY A 70 -0.36 -10.03 -27.11
N PHE A 71 -1.13 -11.00 -26.60
CA PHE A 71 -1.20 -11.28 -25.17
C PHE A 71 -1.16 -12.77 -24.85
N ILE A 72 -0.67 -13.09 -23.65
CA ILE A 72 -0.67 -14.43 -23.06
C ILE A 72 -1.32 -14.32 -21.69
N GLY A 73 -2.37 -15.09 -21.45
CA GLY A 73 -3.07 -15.11 -20.18
C GLY A 73 -3.46 -16.50 -19.71
N HIS A 74 -3.63 -16.61 -18.40
CA HIS A 74 -4.00 -17.83 -17.69
C HIS A 74 -5.22 -17.57 -16.81
N TYR A 75 -6.06 -18.58 -16.64
CA TYR A 75 -7.23 -18.51 -15.77
C TYR A 75 -7.22 -19.61 -14.71
N ARG A 76 -7.85 -19.35 -13.56
CA ARG A 76 -8.08 -20.35 -12.51
C ARG A 76 -9.40 -20.13 -11.78
N PHE A 77 -9.97 -21.19 -11.24
CA PHE A 77 -11.16 -21.10 -10.40
C PHE A 77 -10.80 -20.82 -8.92
N ARG A 78 -11.62 -20.02 -8.24
CA ARG A 78 -11.44 -19.59 -6.84
C ARG A 78 -12.77 -19.70 -6.07
N ASN A 79 -12.71 -19.93 -4.76
CA ASN A 79 -13.90 -19.94 -3.92
C ASN A 79 -14.29 -18.51 -3.50
N LYS A 80 -15.57 -18.16 -3.68
CA LYS A 80 -16.11 -16.82 -3.37
C LYS A 80 -16.30 -16.74 -1.85
N LYS A 81 -15.45 -16.01 -1.13
CA LYS A 81 -15.70 -15.74 0.30
C LYS A 81 -16.86 -14.73 0.38
N ILE A 82 -17.99 -15.14 0.96
CA ILE A 82 -19.15 -14.27 1.16
C ILE A 82 -18.84 -13.31 2.32
N PRO A 83 -18.81 -11.98 2.11
CA PRO A 83 -18.73 -11.03 3.20
C PRO A 83 -20.12 -10.81 3.78
N THR A 84 -20.31 -11.03 5.08
CA THR A 84 -21.51 -10.59 5.81
C THR A 84 -21.67 -9.08 5.65
N THR A 85 -22.79 -8.68 5.07
CA THR A 85 -23.10 -7.37 4.50
C THR A 85 -23.35 -6.30 5.57
N THR A 86 -22.79 -5.08 5.39
CA THR A 86 -23.47 -3.76 5.49
C THR A 86 -22.52 -2.65 4.98
N ILE A 87 -22.58 -2.38 3.67
CA ILE A 87 -22.40 -1.10 2.91
C ILE A 87 -21.21 -0.17 3.32
N ALA A 88 -20.00 -0.30 2.76
CA ALA A 88 -19.38 0.31 1.54
C ALA A 88 -18.85 1.78 1.71
N PRO A 89 -17.62 2.16 1.23
CA PRO A 89 -17.19 1.98 -0.17
C PRO A 89 -15.71 1.56 -0.44
N THR A 90 -15.57 0.80 -1.53
CA THR A 90 -14.48 0.79 -2.54
C THR A 90 -13.03 0.68 -2.08
N THR A 91 -12.43 -0.52 -2.16
CA THR A 91 -11.00 -0.69 -2.52
C THR A 91 -10.71 -2.08 -3.10
N THR A 92 -10.35 -2.09 -4.39
CA THR A 92 -9.77 -3.21 -5.13
C THR A 92 -8.47 -3.67 -4.44
N THR A 93 -8.37 -4.95 -4.05
CA THR A 93 -7.16 -5.53 -3.45
C THR A 93 -6.63 -6.63 -4.36
N GLN A 94 -5.42 -6.43 -4.89
CA GLN A 94 -4.62 -7.44 -5.58
C GLN A 94 -4.14 -8.53 -4.60
N PRO A 95 -3.89 -9.77 -5.06
CA PRO A 95 -3.27 -10.81 -4.25
C PRO A 95 -1.77 -10.57 -4.09
N ILE A 96 -1.37 -10.15 -2.88
CA ILE A 96 0.04 -10.13 -2.44
C ILE A 96 0.47 -11.59 -2.25
N THR A 97 1.28 -12.09 -3.18
CA THR A 97 2.12 -13.26 -2.91
C THR A 97 3.30 -12.76 -2.07
N THR A 98 3.57 -13.47 -0.98
CA THR A 98 4.46 -13.17 0.14
C THR A 98 5.94 -13.06 -0.25
N ARG A 99 6.29 -12.11 -1.12
CA ARG A 99 7.61 -11.47 -1.10
C ARG A 99 7.39 -10.10 -0.46
N LEU A 100 8.07 -9.83 0.64
CA LEU A 100 8.09 -8.50 1.27
C LEU A 100 8.57 -7.50 0.21
N ILE A 101 7.67 -6.78 -0.44
CA ILE A 101 8.05 -5.63 -1.25
C ILE A 101 8.55 -4.61 -0.22
N PRO A 102 9.84 -4.23 -0.23
CA PRO A 102 10.35 -3.29 0.75
C PRO A 102 9.61 -1.97 0.54
N LEU A 103 9.08 -1.40 1.62
CA LEU A 103 8.35 -0.14 1.56
C LEU A 103 9.33 0.98 1.17
N LYS A 104 9.36 1.33 -0.11
CA LYS A 104 10.29 2.33 -0.68
C LYS A 104 9.55 3.58 -1.11
N TYR A 105 10.31 4.66 -1.30
CA TYR A 105 9.80 5.87 -1.91
C TYR A 105 9.25 5.58 -3.32
N SER A 106 8.08 6.14 -3.62
CA SER A 106 7.56 6.24 -4.97
C SER A 106 6.73 7.52 -5.13
N ALA A 107 6.70 8.08 -6.35
CA ALA A 107 5.90 9.27 -6.63
C ALA A 107 4.40 9.02 -6.37
N ALA A 108 3.89 7.84 -6.73
CA ALA A 108 2.51 7.44 -6.48
C ALA A 108 2.16 7.35 -4.99
N LEU A 109 3.08 6.84 -4.15
CA LEU A 109 2.90 6.84 -2.69
C LEU A 109 2.79 8.28 -2.16
N CYS A 110 3.62 9.18 -2.65
CA CYS A 110 3.69 10.56 -2.15
C CYS A 110 2.65 11.52 -2.73
N GLN A 111 1.84 11.08 -3.68
CA GLN A 111 0.62 11.78 -4.12
C GLN A 111 -0.54 11.56 -3.14
N GLN A 112 -0.45 10.58 -2.25
CA GLN A 112 -1.47 10.32 -1.24
C GLN A 112 -1.52 11.47 -0.22
N LYS A 113 -2.73 11.89 0.15
CA LYS A 113 -2.94 12.88 1.22
C LYS A 113 -2.72 12.23 2.59
N CYS A 114 -2.06 12.94 3.51
CA CYS A 114 -1.99 12.59 4.94
C CYS A 114 -3.38 12.71 5.58
N LYS A 115 -4.23 11.69 5.38
CA LYS A 115 -5.51 11.57 6.09
C LYS A 115 -5.38 10.44 7.10
N ARG A 116 -5.41 10.80 8.38
CA ARG A 116 -5.49 9.81 9.45
C ARG A 116 -6.87 9.15 9.40
N LYS A 117 -6.91 7.83 9.21
CA LYS A 117 -8.10 6.99 9.33
C LYS A 117 -7.82 5.92 10.38
N GLY A 118 -8.81 5.56 11.19
CA GLY A 118 -8.66 4.59 12.28
C GLY A 118 -8.15 5.21 13.58
N SER A 119 -8.13 4.40 14.65
CA SER A 119 -7.72 4.80 16.00
C SER A 119 -6.23 4.48 16.25
N PRO A 120 -5.58 5.11 17.24
CA PRO A 120 -4.18 4.80 17.58
C PRO A 120 -3.92 3.31 17.83
N GLU A 121 -4.89 2.57 18.36
CA GLU A 121 -4.80 1.12 18.62
C GLU A 121 -4.74 0.32 17.31
N THR A 122 -5.55 0.69 16.31
CA THR A 122 -5.53 0.01 15.00
C THR A 122 -4.19 0.21 14.29
N HIS A 123 -3.61 1.40 14.41
CA HIS A 123 -2.26 1.69 13.89
C HIS A 123 -1.18 0.96 14.68
N TYR A 124 -1.32 0.86 16.00
CA TYR A 124 -0.39 0.09 16.83
C TYR A 124 -0.34 -1.39 16.43
N CYS A 125 -1.49 -2.01 16.19
CA CYS A 125 -1.55 -3.42 15.79
C CYS A 125 -0.97 -3.68 14.40
N SER A 126 -1.23 -2.80 13.45
CA SER A 126 -0.73 -2.92 12.07
C SER A 126 0.73 -2.49 11.87
N SER A 127 1.34 -1.82 12.86
CA SER A 127 2.73 -1.36 12.80
C SER A 127 3.70 -2.42 13.31
N ASN A 128 4.90 -2.48 12.74
CA ASN A 128 6.00 -3.28 13.27
C ASN A 128 6.59 -2.62 14.53
N PHE A 129 6.75 -1.30 14.52
CA PHE A 129 7.27 -0.53 15.66
C PHE A 129 6.32 0.60 16.07
N ALA A 130 6.37 1.01 17.34
CA ALA A 130 5.68 2.15 17.92
C ALA A 130 6.52 2.78 19.04
N ILE A 131 6.96 4.03 18.84
CA ILE A 131 7.82 4.76 19.78
C ILE A 131 7.40 6.23 19.90
N THR A 132 7.77 6.87 21.00
CA THR A 132 7.81 8.34 21.10
C THR A 132 9.24 8.82 21.18
N GLY A 133 9.50 9.99 20.59
CA GLY A 133 10.84 10.56 20.60
C GLY A 133 10.93 11.98 20.07
N THR A 134 12.07 12.61 20.32
CA THR A 134 12.42 13.95 19.83
C THR A 134 13.21 13.83 18.53
N ILE A 135 12.85 14.59 17.50
CA ILE A 135 13.62 14.61 16.25
C ILE A 135 14.91 15.42 16.46
N ILE A 136 16.06 14.74 16.48
CA ILE A 136 17.38 15.37 16.64
C ILE A 136 17.87 15.92 15.31
N THR A 137 17.73 15.15 14.23
CA THR A 137 18.17 15.54 12.88
C THR A 137 17.06 15.24 11.88
N ALA A 138 16.95 16.08 10.85
CA ALA A 138 16.04 15.89 9.72
C ALA A 138 16.74 16.37 8.45
N VAL A 139 17.17 15.42 7.63
CA VAL A 139 17.95 15.66 6.41
C VAL A 139 17.15 15.15 5.21
N PRO A 140 16.75 16.03 4.28
CA PRO A 140 16.09 15.60 3.05
C PRO A 140 17.11 14.89 2.14
N ARG A 141 16.72 13.76 1.56
CA ARG A 141 17.48 13.06 0.51
C ARG A 141 16.52 12.62 -0.58
N GLY A 142 16.65 13.22 -1.78
CA GLY A 142 15.68 13.02 -2.85
C GLY A 142 14.25 13.36 -2.42
N GLY A 143 13.31 12.44 -2.66
CA GLY A 143 11.90 12.58 -2.27
C GLY A 143 11.59 12.29 -0.79
N SER A 144 12.57 11.79 -0.03
CA SER A 144 12.40 11.31 1.35
C SER A 144 13.10 12.20 2.37
N MET A 145 12.72 12.04 3.65
CA MET A 145 13.31 12.72 4.78
C MET A 145 13.94 11.69 5.72
N HIS A 146 15.25 11.76 5.91
CA HIS A 146 15.99 10.91 6.83
C HIS A 146 16.11 11.63 8.17
N THR A 147 15.60 11.03 9.23
CA THR A 147 15.60 11.61 10.57
C THR A 147 16.32 10.71 11.56
N THR A 148 16.94 11.32 12.56
CA THR A 148 17.41 10.63 13.77
C THR A 148 16.54 11.06 14.93
N VAL A 149 16.00 10.10 15.66
CA VAL A 149 15.04 10.32 16.74
C VAL A 149 15.67 9.87 18.07
N SER A 150 15.70 10.76 19.05
CA SER A 150 16.00 10.43 20.45
C SER A 150 14.77 9.77 21.06
N ILE A 151 14.88 8.53 21.51
CA ILE A 151 13.75 7.74 22.01
C ILE A 151 13.42 8.19 23.44
N ILE A 152 12.15 8.53 23.66
CA ILE A 152 11.56 8.84 24.97
C ILE A 152 10.90 7.60 25.57
N ASN A 153 10.08 6.90 24.78
CA ASN A 153 9.46 5.64 25.18
C ASN A 153 9.33 4.68 23.99
N ILE A 154 9.42 3.39 24.30
CA ILE A 154 9.15 2.29 23.37
C ILE A 154 7.85 1.63 23.82
N TYR A 155 6.91 1.48 22.89
CA TYR A 155 5.65 0.76 23.10
C TYR A 155 5.67 -0.59 22.37
N LYS A 156 6.24 -0.61 21.16
CA LYS A 156 6.49 -1.80 20.36
C LYS A 156 7.82 -1.60 19.63
N GLU A 157 8.80 -2.45 19.90
CA GLU A 157 10.12 -2.32 19.28
C GLU A 157 10.14 -2.89 17.86
N GLY A 158 9.56 -4.08 17.68
CA GLY A 158 9.64 -4.79 16.40
C GLY A 158 11.09 -5.10 16.04
N ASN A 159 11.47 -4.81 14.79
CA ASN A 159 12.85 -5.00 14.29
C ASN A 159 13.64 -3.69 14.24
N LEU A 160 13.28 -2.69 15.06
CA LEU A 160 13.90 -1.38 15.00
C LEU A 160 15.32 -1.41 15.55
N ALA A 161 16.30 -0.95 14.77
CA ALA A 161 17.67 -0.81 15.22
C ALA A 161 17.79 0.40 16.17
N ILE A 162 18.06 0.13 17.45
CA ILE A 162 18.24 1.15 18.50
C ILE A 162 19.72 1.31 18.81
N GLN A 163 20.19 2.55 18.77
CA GLN A 163 21.55 2.94 19.11
C GLN A 163 21.55 3.53 20.52
N GLN A 164 22.35 2.96 21.42
CA GLN A 164 22.48 3.42 22.79
C GLN A 164 23.83 4.10 23.00
N ALA A 165 23.80 5.35 23.45
CA ALA A 165 24.96 6.13 23.83
C ALA A 165 24.77 6.65 25.27
N GLY A 166 25.44 5.99 26.22
CA GLY A 166 25.22 6.22 27.65
C GLY A 166 23.77 5.91 28.06
N LYS A 167 23.06 6.89 28.61
CA LYS A 167 21.64 6.78 29.01
C LYS A 167 20.66 7.15 27.89
N SER A 168 21.14 7.63 26.74
CA SER A 168 20.27 8.05 25.63
C SER A 168 20.16 6.93 24.59
N MET A 169 18.93 6.67 24.16
CA MET A 169 18.64 5.75 23.06
C MET A 169 18.19 6.56 21.84
N SER A 170 18.62 6.15 20.65
CA SER A 170 18.24 6.81 19.40
C SER A 170 18.01 5.81 18.28
N THR A 171 17.27 6.21 17.25
CA THR A 171 17.03 5.36 16.07
C THR A 171 16.88 6.21 14.81
N LYS A 172 17.11 5.59 13.65
CA LYS A 172 16.98 6.22 12.33
C LYS A 172 15.60 5.92 11.76
N ILE A 173 14.91 6.96 11.33
CA ILE A 173 13.61 6.85 10.67
C ILE A 173 13.68 7.52 9.29
N VAL A 174 13.19 6.85 8.26
CA VAL A 174 13.03 7.38 6.91
C VAL A 174 11.55 7.64 6.66
N ILE A 175 11.20 8.91 6.55
CA ILE A 175 9.88 9.33 6.07
C ILE A 175 9.94 9.33 4.55
N LEU A 176 9.22 8.41 3.93
CA LEU A 176 9.30 8.16 2.50
C LEU A 176 8.90 9.39 1.70
N CYS A 177 7.92 10.16 2.17
CA CYS A 177 7.38 11.32 1.49
C CYS A 177 7.64 12.61 2.27
N LYS A 178 8.54 13.46 1.76
CA LYS A 178 8.97 14.72 2.43
C LYS A 178 7.82 15.66 2.83
N LYS A 179 6.72 15.67 2.06
CA LYS A 179 5.56 16.54 2.30
C LYS A 179 4.59 15.97 3.35
N CYS A 180 4.63 14.68 3.63
CA CYS A 180 3.58 13.99 4.39
C CYS A 180 4.09 12.64 4.95
N PRO A 181 4.12 12.43 6.27
CA PRO A 181 3.79 13.37 7.36
C PRO A 181 4.85 14.47 7.53
N SER A 182 4.38 15.70 7.78
CA SER A 182 5.26 16.84 8.05
C SER A 182 5.76 16.81 9.50
N VAL A 183 7.08 16.80 9.65
CA VAL A 183 7.74 16.76 10.96
C VAL A 183 8.78 17.88 11.07
N LYS A 184 9.03 18.34 12.29
CA LYS A 184 10.01 19.41 12.58
C LYS A 184 11.04 18.95 13.60
N ARG A 185 12.29 19.33 13.37
CA ARG A 185 13.40 19.12 14.31
C ARG A 185 13.08 19.78 15.66
N GLY A 186 13.49 19.13 16.76
CA GLY A 186 13.32 19.63 18.12
C GLY A 186 11.94 19.38 18.73
N LEU A 187 10.97 18.87 17.97
CA LEU A 187 9.65 18.51 18.49
C LEU A 187 9.55 17.02 18.80
N ASN A 188 8.66 16.70 19.74
CA ASN A 188 8.34 15.35 20.16
C ASN A 188 7.20 14.79 19.30
N TYR A 189 7.35 13.55 18.87
CA TYR A 189 6.35 12.83 18.09
C TYR A 189 6.19 11.39 18.58
N ILE A 190 5.02 10.82 18.30
CA ILE A 190 4.80 9.39 18.29
C ILE A 190 4.88 8.91 16.84
N PHE A 191 5.61 7.83 16.62
CA PHE A 191 5.79 7.17 15.33
C PHE A 191 5.31 5.73 15.44
N MET A 192 4.42 5.31 14.55
CA MET A 192 4.08 3.91 14.34
C MET A 192 4.23 3.60 12.86
N GLY A 193 4.98 2.55 12.51
CA GLY A 193 5.28 2.23 11.12
C GLY A 193 5.94 0.86 10.94
N GLN A 194 6.59 0.69 9.80
CA GLN A 194 7.27 -0.56 9.43
C GLN A 194 8.78 -0.43 9.58
N THR A 195 9.51 -1.53 9.60
CA THR A 195 10.97 -1.54 9.54
C THR A 195 11.41 -2.05 8.17
N ASP A 196 12.57 -1.61 7.70
CA ASP A 196 13.24 -2.28 6.59
C ASP A 196 14.20 -3.36 7.09
N ASP A 197 14.84 -4.06 6.14
CA ASP A 197 15.77 -5.15 6.41
C ASP A 197 17.05 -4.69 7.15
N GLU A 198 17.34 -3.37 7.15
CA GLU A 198 18.45 -2.77 7.90
C GLU A 198 18.03 -2.31 9.31
N GLY A 199 16.78 -2.55 9.70
CA GLY A 199 16.21 -2.13 10.98
C GLY A 199 15.91 -0.63 11.06
N ARG A 200 15.90 0.11 9.94
CA ARG A 200 15.48 1.52 9.92
C ARG A 200 13.96 1.60 9.99
N GLY A 201 13.44 2.54 10.76
CA GLY A 201 12.00 2.80 10.78
C GLY A 201 11.55 3.46 9.48
N LEU A 202 10.46 3.01 8.89
CA LEU A 202 9.87 3.53 7.66
C LEU A 202 8.48 4.09 7.88
N ILE A 203 8.27 5.32 7.42
CA ILE A 203 7.02 6.06 7.57
C ILE A 203 6.48 6.46 6.19
N ALA A 204 5.33 5.90 5.83
CA ALA A 204 4.54 6.27 4.65
C ALA A 204 3.40 7.25 5.02
N PRO A 205 2.74 7.90 4.04
CA PRO A 205 1.61 8.81 4.27
C PRO A 205 0.45 8.26 5.11
N HIS A 206 0.22 6.94 5.08
CA HIS A 206 -0.86 6.29 5.82
C HIS A 206 -0.46 5.84 7.24
N HIS A 207 0.83 5.87 7.58
CA HIS A 207 1.34 5.50 8.90
C HIS A 207 1.03 6.57 9.96
N PHE A 208 0.95 6.15 11.23
CA PHE A 208 0.59 7.03 12.33
C PHE A 208 1.80 7.85 12.79
N VAL A 209 1.75 9.15 12.50
CA VAL A 209 2.67 10.12 13.10
C VAL A 209 1.87 11.27 13.67
N MET A 210 2.11 11.61 14.93
CA MET A 210 1.46 12.73 15.61
C MET A 210 2.41 13.40 16.59
N THR A 211 2.23 14.71 16.80
CA THR A 211 2.95 15.42 17.86
C THR A 211 2.65 14.80 19.22
N PHE A 212 3.68 14.63 20.02
CA PHE A 212 3.60 14.02 21.34
C PHE A 212 3.82 15.07 22.42
N LYS A 213 2.95 15.09 23.42
CA LYS A 213 3.06 15.94 24.62
C LYS A 213 2.96 15.05 25.84
N ALA A 214 3.65 15.39 26.93
CA ALA A 214 3.65 14.59 28.16
C ALA A 214 2.23 14.30 28.69
N LYS A 215 1.29 15.24 28.55
CA LYS A 215 -0.12 15.04 28.92
C LYS A 215 -0.81 13.89 28.16
N ASN A 216 -0.34 13.55 26.96
CA ASN A 216 -0.86 12.45 26.15
C ASN A 216 -0.24 11.09 26.52
N GLN A 217 0.76 11.04 27.41
CA GLN A 217 1.47 9.81 27.78
C GLN A 217 0.51 8.71 28.28
N ARG A 218 -0.46 9.06 29.15
CA ARG A 218 -1.40 8.08 29.72
C ARG A 218 -2.23 7.40 28.65
N ALA A 219 -2.70 8.13 27.64
CA ALA A 219 -3.48 7.59 26.54
C ALA A 219 -2.68 6.55 25.72
N PHE A 220 -1.39 6.79 25.51
CA PHE A 220 -0.53 5.87 24.76
C PHE A 220 0.02 4.71 25.59
N ASN A 221 0.10 4.85 26.92
CA ASN A 221 0.50 3.73 27.79
C ASN A 221 -0.47 2.55 27.70
N VAL A 222 -1.75 2.80 27.40
CA VAL A 222 -2.75 1.74 27.15
C VAL A 222 -2.33 0.82 26.00
N LEU A 223 -1.58 1.34 25.02
CA LEU A 223 -1.09 0.54 23.89
C LEU A 223 -0.12 -0.57 24.31
N LYS A 224 0.66 -0.38 25.39
CA LYS A 224 1.60 -1.40 25.88
C LYS A 224 0.90 -2.71 26.26
N ASN A 225 -0.35 -2.61 26.68
CA ASN A 225 -1.16 -3.75 27.11
C ASN A 225 -2.09 -4.28 26.01
N LYS A 226 -2.09 -3.65 24.83
CA LYS A 226 -2.98 -4.03 23.74
C LYS A 226 -2.46 -5.28 23.04
N ARG A 227 -3.28 -6.33 23.03
CA ARG A 227 -3.03 -7.54 22.23
C ARG A 227 -3.53 -7.34 20.80
N CYS A 228 -2.65 -7.69 19.88
CA CYS A 228 -2.78 -7.75 18.44
C CYS A 228 -2.22 -9.14 18.06
#